data_AF-A0A0R3SK72-F1
#
_entry.id   AF-A0A0R3SK72-F1
#
_cell.length_a   1.000
_cell.length_b   1.000
_cell.length_c   1.000
_cell.angle_alpha   90.00
_cell.angle_beta   90.00
_cell.angle_gamma   90.00
#
_symmetry.space_group_name_H-M   'P 1'
#
loop_
_entity.id
_entity.type
_entity.pdbx_description
1 polymer ?
#
loop_
_entity_poly.entity_id
_entity_poly.type
_entity_poly.pdbx_seq_one_letter_code
_entity_poly.pdbx_strand_id
1 'polypeptide(L)'
;MVYQYGALFVELLQRTKISPQIFLLASHFADPPAVNLIAFPVAFFLHPVLGSATLLSINFSEWLNCVLKWYTLEPYWWVHTSEKAYIKLKQFPLTCETGPGSPSGHCMVMVSGWLPLLLYIRSNYNRLGSVFLALFITCTVLVAVSRIYIATHFPHQTILGVVAGALIGLFFYEWSLSFYKRSSKSGKKMANFHSSILNSPSSLVNTGVLSLIAGKAVGILLNYLGTDVERSYRLAAKYCARPEWLHPSTSVMASYARVAGALIGKPLFTLYIDTEF
;
A
#
# COMPACT_ATOMS: atom_id res chain seq x y z
N MET A 1 25.67 2.81 9.43
CA MET A 1 26.07 1.51 8.86
C MET A 1 24.97 0.85 8.03
N VAL A 2 23.77 0.61 8.56
CA VAL A 2 22.67 -0.07 7.81
C VAL A 2 22.33 0.60 6.48
N TYR A 3 22.16 1.93 6.46
CA TYR A 3 21.87 2.68 5.22
C TYR A 3 23.00 2.64 4.19
N GLN A 4 24.25 2.58 4.63
CA GLN A 4 25.41 2.51 3.74
C GLN A 4 25.46 1.14 3.05
N TYR A 5 25.31 0.04 3.80
CA TYR A 5 25.20 -1.31 3.21
C TYR A 5 23.97 -1.43 2.31
N GLY A 6 22.86 -0.82 2.69
CA GLY A 6 21.66 -0.75 1.85
C GLY A 6 21.90 -0.02 0.53
N ALA A 7 22.59 1.13 0.55
CA ALA A 7 22.90 1.89 -0.67
C ALA A 7 23.90 1.15 -1.58
N LEU A 8 24.91 0.50 -1.00
CA LEU A 8 25.84 -0.37 -1.73
C LEU A 8 25.12 -1.56 -2.36
N PHE A 9 24.13 -2.13 -1.68
CA PHE A 9 23.30 -3.20 -2.23
C PHE A 9 22.47 -2.72 -3.42
N VAL A 10 21.88 -1.52 -3.34
CA VAL A 10 21.18 -0.90 -4.48
C VAL A 10 22.13 -0.73 -5.66
N GLU A 11 23.32 -0.18 -5.43
CA GLU A 11 24.32 0.01 -6.48
C GLU A 11 24.72 -1.33 -7.13
N LEU A 12 24.97 -2.37 -6.32
CA LEU A 12 25.28 -3.71 -6.80
C LEU A 12 24.15 -4.27 -7.67
N LEU A 13 22.91 -4.10 -7.24
CA LEU A 13 21.73 -4.57 -7.98
C LEU A 13 21.57 -3.82 -9.32
N GLN A 14 21.87 -2.52 -9.36
CA GLN A 14 21.85 -1.69 -10.57
C GLN A 14 22.99 -1.96 -11.56
N ARG A 15 24.04 -2.68 -11.14
CA ARG A 15 25.13 -3.15 -12.02
C ARG A 15 24.77 -4.43 -12.78
N THR A 16 23.68 -5.10 -12.42
CA THR A 16 23.20 -6.27 -13.16
C THR A 16 22.82 -5.89 -14.60
N LYS A 17 22.95 -6.83 -15.55
CA LYS A 17 22.59 -6.63 -16.97
C LYS A 17 21.09 -6.82 -17.25
N ILE A 18 20.27 -6.87 -16.21
CA ILE A 18 18.82 -7.08 -16.35
C ILE A 18 18.19 -5.78 -16.89
N SER A 19 17.23 -5.91 -17.80
CA SER A 19 16.52 -4.75 -18.34
C SER A 19 15.81 -3.97 -17.23
N PRO A 20 16.03 -2.66 -17.09
CA PRO A 20 15.31 -1.83 -16.11
C PRO A 20 13.80 -1.88 -16.27
N GLN A 21 13.30 -2.13 -17.48
CA GLN A 21 11.87 -2.15 -17.79
C GLN A 21 11.11 -3.22 -17.00
N ILE A 22 11.74 -4.38 -16.72
CA ILE A 22 11.11 -5.45 -15.94
C ILE A 22 10.81 -4.96 -14.52
N PHE A 23 11.77 -4.26 -13.91
CA PHE A 23 11.59 -3.70 -12.58
C PHE A 23 10.56 -2.58 -12.60
N LEU A 24 10.63 -1.65 -13.55
CA LEU A 24 9.65 -0.56 -13.67
C LEU A 24 8.22 -1.10 -13.83
N LEU A 25 8.03 -2.12 -14.67
CA LEU A 25 6.74 -2.76 -14.88
C LEU A 25 6.25 -3.47 -13.61
N ALA A 26 7.12 -4.21 -12.93
CA ALA A 26 6.78 -4.87 -11.66
C ALA A 26 6.34 -3.86 -10.60
N SER A 27 7.03 -2.72 -10.48
CA SER A 27 6.64 -1.64 -9.56
C SER A 27 5.28 -1.05 -9.93
N HIS A 28 5.04 -0.81 -11.22
CA HIS A 28 3.78 -0.23 -11.69
C HIS A 28 2.57 -1.12 -11.39
N PHE A 29 2.68 -2.44 -11.62
CA PHE A 29 1.58 -3.37 -11.28
C PHE A 29 1.29 -3.46 -9.77
N ALA A 30 2.28 -3.13 -8.93
CA ALA A 30 2.12 -3.09 -7.49
C ALA A 30 1.69 -1.70 -6.96
N ASP A 31 1.34 -0.76 -7.85
CA ASP A 31 0.85 0.55 -7.45
C ASP A 31 -0.45 0.40 -6.62
N PRO A 32 -0.55 1.05 -5.44
CA PRO A 32 -1.72 0.95 -4.56
C PRO A 32 -3.08 1.15 -5.24
N PRO A 33 -3.26 2.13 -6.17
CA PRO A 33 -4.51 2.29 -6.89
C PRO A 33 -4.89 1.08 -7.75
N ALA A 34 -3.91 0.44 -8.38
CA ALA A 34 -4.15 -0.75 -9.21
C ALA A 34 -4.58 -1.94 -8.35
N VAL A 35 -3.93 -2.13 -7.19
CA VAL A 35 -4.33 -3.17 -6.22
C VAL A 35 -5.77 -2.94 -5.76
N ASN A 36 -6.12 -1.70 -5.40
CA ASN A 36 -7.48 -1.35 -4.99
C ASN A 36 -8.50 -1.60 -6.10
N LEU A 37 -8.18 -1.25 -7.34
CA LEU A 37 -9.07 -1.39 -8.49
C LEU A 37 -9.33 -2.87 -8.87
N ILE A 38 -8.36 -3.75 -8.64
CA ILE A 38 -8.44 -5.16 -9.08
C ILE A 38 -8.83 -6.10 -7.93
N ALA A 39 -8.15 -6.01 -6.78
CA ALA A 39 -8.35 -6.97 -5.70
C ALA A 39 -9.73 -6.83 -5.03
N PHE A 40 -10.23 -5.60 -4.89
CA PHE A 40 -11.55 -5.36 -4.28
C PHE A 40 -12.70 -5.98 -5.08
N PRO A 41 -12.87 -5.71 -6.40
CA PRO A 41 -13.96 -6.31 -7.15
C PRO A 41 -13.87 -7.83 -7.18
N VAL A 42 -12.68 -8.41 -7.40
CA VAL A 42 -12.48 -9.88 -7.40
C VAL A 42 -12.91 -10.48 -6.07
N ALA A 43 -12.50 -9.89 -4.94
CA ALA A 43 -12.90 -10.35 -3.61
C ALA A 43 -14.40 -10.19 -3.35
N PHE A 44 -15.00 -9.10 -3.86
CA PHE A 44 -16.43 -8.84 -3.72
C PHE A 44 -17.28 -9.84 -4.50
N PHE A 45 -16.88 -10.18 -5.73
CA PHE A 45 -17.54 -11.21 -6.54
C PHE A 45 -17.47 -12.61 -5.91
N LEU A 46 -16.38 -12.94 -5.20
CA LEU A 46 -16.33 -14.20 -4.46
C LEU A 46 -17.23 -14.20 -3.23
N HIS A 47 -17.19 -13.13 -2.43
CA HIS A 47 -18.06 -12.97 -1.26
C HIS A 47 -18.11 -11.50 -0.81
N PRO A 48 -19.30 -10.87 -0.66
CA PRO A 48 -19.41 -9.44 -0.32
C PRO A 48 -18.70 -9.01 0.96
N VAL A 49 -18.67 -9.89 1.98
CA VAL A 49 -17.94 -9.63 3.25
C VAL A 49 -16.43 -9.66 3.02
N LEU A 50 -15.94 -10.57 2.16
CA LEU A 50 -14.52 -10.65 1.81
C LEU A 50 -14.10 -9.43 0.98
N GLY A 51 -14.94 -9.00 0.03
CA GLY A 51 -14.75 -7.75 -0.71
C GLY A 51 -14.64 -6.55 0.22
N SER A 52 -15.57 -6.41 1.17
CA SER A 52 -15.52 -5.34 2.17
C SER A 52 -14.26 -5.41 3.04
N ALA A 53 -13.87 -6.60 3.50
CA ALA A 53 -12.65 -6.79 4.28
C ALA A 53 -11.39 -6.44 3.47
N THR A 54 -11.36 -6.81 2.20
CA THR A 54 -10.25 -6.52 1.27
C THR A 54 -10.12 -5.02 1.04
N LEU A 55 -11.22 -4.33 0.76
CA LEU A 55 -11.23 -2.88 0.61
C LEU A 55 -10.72 -2.18 1.88
N LEU A 56 -11.23 -2.57 3.05
CA LEU A 56 -10.78 -2.00 4.33
C LEU A 56 -9.31 -2.29 4.58
N SER A 57 -8.84 -3.49 4.27
CA SER A 57 -7.43 -3.89 4.41
C SER A 57 -6.50 -2.98 3.60
N ILE A 58 -6.81 -2.75 2.32
CA ILE A 58 -6.06 -1.89 1.41
C ILE A 58 -6.01 -0.46 1.94
N ASN A 59 -7.18 0.10 2.26
CA ASN A 59 -7.31 1.49 2.67
C ASN A 59 -6.72 1.77 4.05
N PHE A 60 -6.90 0.85 5.00
CA PHE A 60 -6.25 0.91 6.30
C PHE A 60 -4.73 0.80 6.17
N SER A 61 -4.25 -0.09 5.30
CA SER A 61 -2.82 -0.24 5.01
C SER A 61 -2.21 1.01 4.39
N GLU A 62 -2.87 1.64 3.42
CA GLU A 62 -2.40 2.90 2.81
C GLU A 62 -2.40 4.05 3.83
N TRP A 63 -3.45 4.16 4.65
CA TRP A 63 -3.53 5.17 5.71
C TRP A 63 -2.44 4.97 6.77
N LEU A 64 -2.24 3.75 7.26
CA LEU A 64 -1.20 3.44 8.24
C LEU A 64 0.20 3.67 7.67
N ASN A 65 0.42 3.33 6.38
CA ASN A 65 1.66 3.62 5.68
C ASN A 65 1.98 5.12 5.72
N CYS A 66 1.00 5.99 5.47
CA CYS A 66 1.16 7.44 5.55
C CYS A 66 1.53 7.94 6.96
N VAL A 67 1.03 7.30 8.01
CA VAL A 67 1.38 7.64 9.41
C VAL A 67 2.78 7.16 9.76
N LEU A 68 3.19 5.98 9.29
CA LEU A 68 4.50 5.41 9.59
C LEU A 68 5.63 5.98 8.73
N LYS A 69 5.30 6.65 7.62
CA LYS A 69 6.24 7.05 6.56
C LYS A 69 7.42 7.91 7.02
N TRP A 70 7.27 8.68 8.09
CA TRP A 70 8.11 9.84 8.43
C TRP A 70 9.49 9.55 9.01
N TYR A 71 9.83 8.29 9.30
CA TYR A 71 11.06 7.98 10.02
C TYR A 71 12.33 7.99 9.17
N THR A 72 12.26 7.73 7.87
CA THR A 72 13.48 7.51 7.06
C THR A 72 13.38 8.05 5.64
N LEU A 73 14.52 8.50 5.11
CA LEU A 73 14.68 8.88 3.71
C LEU A 73 14.82 7.68 2.77
N GLU A 74 14.57 7.93 1.50
CA GLU A 74 14.83 6.99 0.41
C GLU A 74 16.33 6.91 0.09
N PRO A 75 16.82 5.77 -0.45
CA PRO A 75 18.24 5.57 -0.78
C PRO A 75 18.85 6.68 -1.63
N TYR A 76 18.15 7.13 -2.67
CA TYR A 76 18.69 8.15 -3.58
C TYR A 76 18.92 9.49 -2.87
N TRP A 77 17.95 9.97 -2.08
CA TRP A 77 18.10 11.22 -1.32
C TRP A 77 19.12 11.07 -0.18
N TRP A 78 19.18 9.90 0.45
CA TRP A 78 20.11 9.62 1.54
C TRP A 78 21.58 9.72 1.07
N VAL A 79 21.92 9.18 -0.11
CA VAL A 79 23.28 9.27 -0.66
C VAL A 79 23.70 10.72 -0.93
N HIS A 80 22.81 11.54 -1.51
CA HIS A 80 23.07 12.95 -1.79
C HIS A 80 23.20 13.79 -0.52
N THR A 81 22.34 13.55 0.48
CA THR A 81 22.36 14.30 1.75
C THR A 81 23.49 13.87 2.70
N SER A 82 24.01 12.65 2.54
CA SER A 82 25.12 12.12 3.35
C SER A 82 26.50 12.31 2.70
N GLU A 83 26.57 13.06 1.60
CA GLU A 83 27.78 13.37 0.82
C GLU A 83 28.59 12.12 0.42
N LYS A 84 27.91 10.99 0.20
CA LYS A 84 28.54 9.71 -0.18
C LYS A 84 28.74 9.61 -1.69
N ALA A 85 29.46 10.58 -2.25
CA ALA A 85 29.67 10.73 -3.71
C ALA A 85 30.33 9.52 -4.39
N TYR A 86 30.95 8.60 -3.63
CA TYR A 86 31.51 7.35 -4.17
C TYR A 86 30.44 6.31 -4.54
N ILE A 87 29.22 6.40 -3.98
CA ILE A 87 28.10 5.49 -4.31
C ILE A 87 27.32 6.11 -5.47
N LYS A 88 27.34 5.48 -6.65
CA LYS A 88 26.67 5.99 -7.85
C LYS A 88 25.37 5.25 -8.09
N LEU A 89 24.25 5.86 -7.70
CA LEU A 89 22.91 5.33 -7.96
C LEU A 89 22.34 5.89 -9.26
N LYS A 90 21.75 5.01 -10.07
CA LYS A 90 20.96 5.39 -11.25
C LYS A 90 19.58 5.86 -10.82
N GLN A 91 19.07 6.88 -11.50
CA GLN A 91 17.70 7.38 -11.34
C GLN A 91 16.82 6.89 -12.48
N PHE A 92 15.55 6.63 -12.17
CA PHE A 92 14.52 6.20 -13.10
C PHE A 92 13.27 7.08 -12.96
N PRO A 93 12.32 7.03 -13.91
CA PRO A 93 11.08 7.83 -13.84
C PRO A 93 10.25 7.61 -12.57
N LEU A 94 10.34 6.43 -11.95
CA LEU A 94 9.65 6.11 -10.69
C LEU A 94 10.50 6.40 -9.44
N THR A 95 11.74 6.90 -9.58
CA THR A 95 12.61 7.20 -8.43
C THR A 95 12.21 8.49 -7.71
N CYS A 96 11.62 9.46 -8.41
CA CYS A 96 11.32 10.78 -7.84
C CYS A 96 9.93 10.82 -7.17
N GLU A 97 9.70 9.90 -6.24
CA GLU A 97 8.51 9.93 -5.39
C GLU A 97 8.57 11.12 -4.41
N THR A 98 7.40 11.68 -4.09
CA THR A 98 7.28 12.89 -3.26
C THR A 98 6.97 12.58 -1.79
N GLY A 99 6.71 11.30 -1.46
CA GLY A 99 6.54 10.82 -0.09
C GLY A 99 7.86 10.37 0.56
N PRO A 100 7.89 10.13 1.89
CA PRO A 100 9.06 9.54 2.54
C PRO A 100 9.09 8.01 2.40
N GLY A 101 10.25 7.41 2.73
CA GLY A 101 10.65 6.10 2.22
C GLY A 101 10.34 4.87 3.08
N SER A 102 9.79 4.95 4.30
CA SER A 102 9.58 3.75 5.14
C SER A 102 8.28 3.73 5.91
N PRO A 103 7.47 2.67 5.83
CA PRO A 103 7.70 1.43 5.10
C PRO A 103 7.31 1.55 3.61
N SER A 104 7.72 0.57 2.79
CA SER A 104 7.35 0.57 1.37
C SER A 104 5.84 0.40 1.16
N GLY A 105 5.19 1.45 0.64
CA GLY A 105 3.75 1.47 0.40
C GLY A 105 3.29 0.42 -0.62
N HIS A 106 4.02 0.27 -1.73
CA HIS A 106 3.77 -0.75 -2.76
C HIS A 106 3.75 -2.16 -2.17
N CYS A 107 4.78 -2.53 -1.39
CA CYS A 107 4.84 -3.86 -0.78
C CYS A 107 3.73 -4.05 0.25
N MET A 108 3.51 -3.05 1.11
CA MET A 108 2.55 -3.13 2.20
C MET A 108 1.11 -3.25 1.70
N VAL A 109 0.71 -2.41 0.74
CA VAL A 109 -0.64 -2.41 0.16
C VAL A 109 -0.88 -3.62 -0.72
N MET A 110 0.10 -4.03 -1.53
CA MET A 110 0.00 -5.25 -2.34
C MET A 110 -0.26 -6.46 -1.45
N VAL A 111 0.52 -6.65 -0.39
CA VAL A 111 0.35 -7.79 0.53
C VAL A 111 -0.96 -7.70 1.29
N SER A 112 -1.31 -6.55 1.87
CA SER A 112 -2.55 -6.41 2.64
C SER A 112 -3.82 -6.56 1.78
N GLY A 113 -3.77 -6.16 0.50
CA GLY A 113 -4.92 -6.28 -0.41
C GLY A 113 -5.13 -7.68 -0.96
N TRP A 114 -4.08 -8.37 -1.37
CA TRP A 114 -4.23 -9.69 -2.00
C TRP A 114 -4.32 -10.84 -0.99
N LEU A 115 -3.71 -10.70 0.20
CA LEU A 115 -3.63 -11.79 1.16
C LEU A 115 -5.01 -12.29 1.66
N PRO A 116 -6.00 -11.44 2.01
CA PRO A 116 -7.32 -11.92 2.42
C PRO A 116 -7.99 -12.81 1.37
N LEU A 117 -7.92 -12.39 0.11
CA LEU A 117 -8.44 -13.12 -1.04
C LEU A 117 -7.74 -14.46 -1.22
N LEU A 118 -6.41 -14.48 -1.18
CA LEU A 118 -5.62 -15.70 -1.37
C LEU A 118 -5.84 -16.73 -0.24
N LEU A 119 -5.94 -16.27 1.00
CA LEU A 119 -6.25 -17.14 2.14
C LEU A 119 -7.65 -17.72 2.02
N TYR A 120 -8.63 -16.92 1.57
CA TYR A 120 -9.98 -17.40 1.31
C TYR A 120 -10.00 -18.49 0.23
N ILE A 121 -9.33 -18.27 -0.91
CA ILE A 121 -9.24 -19.27 -1.98
C ILE A 121 -8.55 -20.54 -1.46
N ARG A 122 -7.48 -20.42 -0.70
CA ARG A 122 -6.77 -21.58 -0.11
C ARG A 122 -7.65 -22.35 0.87
N SER A 123 -8.48 -21.67 1.66
CA SER A 123 -9.37 -22.34 2.61
C SER A 123 -10.46 -23.17 1.93
N ASN A 124 -10.96 -22.74 0.77
CA ASN A 124 -12.02 -23.43 0.01
C ASN A 124 -11.46 -24.41 -1.05
N TYR A 125 -10.32 -24.06 -1.66
CA TYR A 125 -9.68 -24.77 -2.77
C TYR A 125 -8.18 -24.96 -2.48
N ASN A 126 -7.84 -25.85 -1.54
CA ASN A 126 -6.49 -25.97 -0.98
C ASN A 126 -5.35 -26.07 -2.02
N ARG A 127 -5.49 -26.92 -3.05
CA ARG A 127 -4.46 -27.07 -4.10
C ARG A 127 -4.28 -25.77 -4.90
N LEU A 128 -5.37 -25.22 -5.43
CA LEU A 128 -5.34 -24.01 -6.24
C LEU A 128 -4.85 -22.79 -5.44
N GLY A 129 -5.37 -22.61 -4.22
CA GLY A 129 -4.96 -21.51 -3.36
C GLY A 129 -3.50 -21.61 -2.89
N SER A 130 -2.95 -22.82 -2.72
CA SER A 130 -1.52 -22.99 -2.43
C SER A 130 -0.65 -22.56 -3.62
N VAL A 131 -1.06 -22.87 -4.86
CA VAL A 131 -0.38 -22.41 -6.08
C VAL A 131 -0.44 -20.89 -6.19
N PHE A 132 -1.63 -20.29 -6.04
CA PHE A 132 -1.78 -18.84 -6.10
C PHE A 132 -0.99 -18.11 -5.01
N LEU A 133 -0.92 -18.67 -3.79
CA LEU A 133 -0.12 -18.09 -2.72
C LEU A 133 1.39 -18.16 -3.05
N ALA A 134 1.88 -19.26 -3.60
CA ALA A 134 3.29 -19.38 -4.01
C ALA A 134 3.65 -18.40 -5.14
N LEU A 135 2.77 -18.26 -6.14
CA LEU A 135 2.92 -17.25 -7.20
C LEU A 135 2.90 -15.84 -6.62
N PHE A 136 1.99 -15.56 -5.69
CA PHE A 136 1.90 -14.26 -5.04
C PHE A 136 3.16 -13.91 -4.25
N ILE A 137 3.70 -14.84 -3.45
CA ILE A 137 4.98 -14.65 -2.74
C ILE A 137 6.11 -14.32 -3.72
N THR A 138 6.17 -15.02 -4.85
CA THR A 138 7.16 -14.76 -5.90
C THR A 138 7.01 -13.35 -6.48
N CYS A 139 5.77 -12.93 -6.78
CA CYS A 139 5.47 -11.58 -7.24
C CYS A 139 5.83 -10.52 -6.18
N THR A 140 5.55 -10.75 -4.90
CA THR A 140 5.92 -9.84 -3.81
C THR A 140 7.44 -9.66 -3.72
N VAL A 141 8.21 -10.74 -3.86
CA VAL A 141 9.69 -10.66 -3.89
C VAL A 141 10.16 -9.85 -5.10
N LEU A 142 9.59 -10.08 -6.28
CA LEU A 142 9.93 -9.31 -7.49
C LEU A 142 9.66 -7.81 -7.32
N VAL A 143 8.51 -7.46 -6.72
CA VAL A 143 8.14 -6.07 -6.42
C VAL A 143 9.11 -5.47 -5.41
N ALA A 144 9.42 -6.16 -4.31
CA ALA A 144 10.38 -5.68 -3.32
C ALA A 144 11.76 -5.43 -3.93
N VAL A 145 12.27 -6.37 -4.74
CA VAL A 145 13.54 -6.21 -5.46
C VAL A 145 13.47 -5.05 -6.45
N SER A 146 12.35 -4.88 -7.15
CA SER A 146 12.14 -3.75 -8.05
C SER A 146 12.25 -2.41 -7.33
N ARG A 147 11.57 -2.25 -6.19
CA ARG A 147 11.60 -1.04 -5.35
C ARG A 147 13.01 -0.71 -4.84
N ILE A 148 13.81 -1.74 -4.57
CA ILE A 148 15.23 -1.57 -4.23
C ILE A 148 16.03 -1.13 -5.46
N TYR A 149 15.82 -1.79 -6.62
CA TYR A 149 16.53 -1.49 -7.87
C TYR A 149 16.33 -0.04 -8.32
N ILE A 150 15.10 0.49 -8.23
CA ILE A 150 14.78 1.87 -8.61
C ILE A 150 15.21 2.91 -7.56
N ALA A 151 15.91 2.49 -6.50
CA ALA A 151 16.44 3.33 -5.44
C ALA A 151 15.41 4.13 -4.62
N THR A 152 14.15 3.69 -4.59
CA THR A 152 13.10 4.29 -3.75
C THR A 152 13.05 3.70 -2.34
N HIS A 153 13.49 2.45 -2.15
CA HIS A 153 13.50 1.81 -0.84
C HIS A 153 14.78 1.03 -0.53
N PHE A 154 15.18 1.05 0.74
CA PHE A 154 16.16 0.14 1.28
C PHE A 154 15.55 -1.26 1.53
N PRO A 155 16.37 -2.33 1.57
CA PRO A 155 15.88 -3.69 1.82
C PRO A 155 15.02 -3.82 3.08
N HIS A 156 15.46 -3.24 4.20
CA HIS A 156 14.70 -3.28 5.46
C HIS A 156 13.33 -2.60 5.35
N GLN A 157 13.20 -1.53 4.55
CA GLN A 157 11.93 -0.82 4.36
C GLN A 157 10.92 -1.65 3.56
N THR A 158 11.40 -2.42 2.57
CA THR A 158 10.56 -3.37 1.82
C THR A 158 10.13 -4.54 2.69
N ILE A 159 11.03 -5.11 3.49
CA ILE A 159 10.72 -6.20 4.43
C ILE A 159 9.68 -5.75 5.46
N LEU A 160 9.86 -4.57 6.06
CA LEU A 160 8.89 -4.00 6.99
C LEU A 160 7.53 -3.78 6.33
N GLY A 161 7.51 -3.32 5.08
CA GLY A 161 6.28 -3.20 4.29
C GLY A 161 5.57 -4.54 4.11
N VAL A 162 6.29 -5.58 3.68
CA VAL A 162 5.73 -6.94 3.50
C VAL A 162 5.18 -7.49 4.81
N VAL A 163 5.94 -7.39 5.91
CA VAL A 163 5.51 -7.90 7.23
C VAL A 163 4.27 -7.15 7.72
N ALA A 164 4.29 -5.81 7.68
CA ALA A 164 3.13 -5.01 8.09
C ALA A 164 1.89 -5.31 7.23
N GLY A 165 2.08 -5.43 5.90
CA GLY A 165 1.02 -5.81 4.98
C GLY A 165 0.43 -7.20 5.28
N ALA A 166 1.28 -8.17 5.61
CA ALA A 166 0.84 -9.52 5.96
C ALA A 166 0.04 -9.56 7.25
N LEU A 167 0.46 -8.82 8.28
CA LEU A 167 -0.26 -8.72 9.55
C LEU A 167 -1.64 -8.08 9.36
N ILE A 168 -1.73 -7.01 8.58
CA ILE A 168 -3.00 -6.33 8.26
C ILE A 168 -3.91 -7.24 7.44
N GLY A 169 -3.38 -7.86 6.39
CA GLY A 169 -4.15 -8.78 5.54
C GLY A 169 -4.69 -9.98 6.33
N LEU A 170 -3.87 -10.58 7.20
CA LEU A 170 -4.31 -11.66 8.08
C LEU A 170 -5.40 -11.19 9.05
N PHE A 171 -5.24 -10.02 9.65
CA PHE A 171 -6.25 -9.45 10.54
C PHE A 171 -7.60 -9.30 9.84
N PHE A 172 -7.63 -8.70 8.64
CA PHE A 172 -8.89 -8.51 7.91
C PHE A 172 -9.48 -9.81 7.36
N TYR A 173 -8.64 -10.81 7.04
CA TYR A 173 -9.09 -12.15 6.70
C TYR A 173 -9.80 -12.83 7.89
N GLU A 174 -9.15 -12.88 9.06
CA GLU A 174 -9.73 -13.49 10.28
C GLU A 174 -10.98 -12.75 10.74
N TRP A 175 -10.98 -11.42 10.60
CA TRP A 175 -12.16 -10.59 10.79
C TRP A 175 -13.28 -11.05 9.85
N SER A 176 -13.04 -11.17 8.54
CA SER A 176 -14.04 -11.62 7.56
C SER A 176 -14.60 -13.02 7.86
N LEU A 177 -13.75 -13.97 8.25
CA LEU A 177 -14.15 -15.33 8.63
C LEU A 177 -15.01 -15.34 9.89
N SER A 178 -14.65 -14.53 10.88
CA SER A 178 -15.41 -14.38 12.12
C SER A 178 -16.83 -13.88 11.84
N PHE A 179 -16.98 -12.97 10.87
CA PHE A 179 -18.29 -12.52 10.39
C PHE A 179 -19.06 -13.62 9.68
N TYR A 180 -18.43 -14.36 8.77
CA TYR A 180 -19.05 -15.50 8.09
C TYR A 180 -19.60 -16.54 9.08
N LYS A 181 -18.77 -16.97 10.04
CA LYS A 181 -19.16 -17.96 11.08
C LYS A 181 -20.26 -17.44 12.01
N ARG A 182 -20.24 -16.16 12.38
CA ARG A 182 -21.27 -15.54 13.25
C ARG A 182 -22.59 -15.32 12.53
N SER A 183 -22.56 -14.98 11.24
CA SER A 183 -23.76 -14.85 10.40
C SER A 183 -24.49 -16.19 10.23
N SER A 184 -23.75 -17.31 10.25
CA SER A 184 -24.33 -18.66 10.19
C SER A 184 -24.95 -19.13 11.51
N LYS A 185 -24.50 -18.61 12.67
CA LYS A 185 -24.93 -19.06 14.01
C LYS A 185 -25.95 -18.15 14.71
N SER A 186 -26.05 -16.87 14.37
CA SER A 186 -26.90 -15.90 15.07
C SER A 186 -28.01 -15.37 14.17
N GLY A 187 -29.27 -15.66 14.54
CA GLY A 187 -30.43 -15.21 13.80
C GLY A 187 -30.47 -13.67 13.66
N LYS A 188 -30.68 -13.21 12.42
CA LYS A 188 -31.11 -11.91 11.85
C LYS A 188 -30.80 -10.57 12.55
N LYS A 189 -30.72 -10.46 13.88
CA LYS A 189 -30.67 -9.18 14.62
C LYS A 189 -29.28 -8.53 14.72
N MET A 190 -28.20 -9.32 14.77
CA MET A 190 -26.82 -8.80 14.92
C MET A 190 -26.08 -8.63 13.60
N ALA A 191 -26.46 -9.37 12.56
CA ALA A 191 -26.03 -9.12 11.18
C ALA A 191 -26.40 -7.68 10.72
N ASN A 192 -27.50 -7.13 11.26
CA ASN A 192 -28.01 -5.80 10.90
C ASN A 192 -27.21 -4.64 11.51
N PHE A 193 -26.56 -4.81 12.66
CA PHE A 193 -25.86 -3.70 13.33
C PHE A 193 -24.50 -3.38 12.68
N HIS A 194 -23.70 -4.40 12.36
CA HIS A 194 -22.39 -4.21 11.75
C HIS A 194 -22.44 -4.08 10.22
N SER A 195 -23.45 -4.67 9.56
CA SER A 195 -23.73 -4.34 8.15
C SER A 195 -24.15 -2.87 8.00
N SER A 196 -24.82 -2.29 9.01
CA SER A 196 -25.20 -0.87 8.99
C SER A 196 -23.99 0.08 8.98
N ILE A 197 -22.91 -0.18 9.74
CA ILE A 197 -21.73 0.72 9.76
C ILE A 197 -20.92 0.66 8.45
N LEU A 198 -20.81 -0.53 7.84
CA LEU A 198 -20.02 -0.74 6.62
C LEU A 198 -20.82 -0.63 5.32
N ASN A 199 -22.14 -0.59 5.39
CA ASN A 199 -23.02 -0.42 4.23
C ASN A 199 -23.83 0.87 4.29
N SER A 200 -23.88 1.58 5.42
CA SER A 200 -24.49 2.91 5.46
C SER A 200 -23.60 3.91 4.73
N PRO A 201 -24.11 4.58 3.67
CA PRO A 201 -23.35 5.58 2.93
C PRO A 201 -22.83 6.71 3.81
N SER A 202 -23.62 7.16 4.80
CA SER A 202 -23.23 8.25 5.71
C SER A 202 -22.07 7.87 6.63
N SER A 203 -22.01 6.62 7.09
CA SER A 203 -20.92 6.10 7.93
C SER A 203 -19.59 6.06 7.16
N LEU A 204 -19.62 5.63 5.90
CA LEU A 204 -18.42 5.56 5.06
C LEU A 204 -17.92 6.95 4.65
N VAL A 205 -18.84 7.88 4.35
CA VAL A 205 -18.49 9.29 4.12
C VAL A 205 -17.85 9.89 5.37
N ASN A 206 -18.46 9.72 6.55
CA ASN A 206 -17.89 10.21 7.80
C ASN A 206 -16.52 9.61 8.09
N THR A 207 -16.33 8.31 7.84
CA THR A 207 -15.03 7.64 8.02
C THR A 207 -13.98 8.18 7.05
N GLY A 208 -14.33 8.38 5.77
CA GLY A 208 -13.45 8.97 4.77
C GLY A 208 -13.02 10.40 5.14
N VAL A 209 -13.98 11.25 5.52
CA VAL A 209 -13.70 12.63 5.97
C VAL A 209 -12.84 12.64 7.23
N LEU A 210 -13.16 11.81 8.22
CA LEU A 210 -12.39 11.70 9.45
C LEU A 210 -10.95 11.24 9.17
N SER A 211 -10.75 10.34 8.21
CA SER A 211 -9.41 9.88 7.81
C SER A 211 -8.53 11.01 7.26
N LEU A 212 -9.12 11.94 6.49
CA LEU A 212 -8.44 13.13 5.97
C LEU A 212 -8.08 14.10 7.09
N ILE A 213 -9.03 14.38 7.98
CA ILE A 213 -8.82 15.26 9.14
C ILE A 213 -7.71 14.69 10.02
N ALA A 214 -7.76 13.39 10.33
CA ALA A 214 -6.73 12.71 11.10
C ALA A 214 -5.36 12.76 10.40
N GLY A 215 -5.31 12.52 9.08
CA GLY A 215 -4.08 12.61 8.31
C GLY A 215 -3.44 14.01 8.33
N LYS A 216 -4.27 15.06 8.24
CA LYS A 216 -3.81 16.45 8.39
C LYS A 216 -3.34 16.74 9.80
N ALA A 217 -4.06 16.28 10.82
CA ALA A 217 -3.67 16.44 12.21
C ALA A 217 -2.31 15.76 12.51
N VAL A 218 -2.08 14.56 11.97
CA VAL A 218 -0.78 13.88 12.05
C VAL A 218 0.33 14.72 11.41
N GLY A 219 0.11 15.28 10.21
CA GLY A 219 1.08 16.16 9.56
C GLY A 219 1.42 17.41 10.39
N ILE A 220 0.41 18.06 10.98
CA ILE A 220 0.61 19.22 11.87
C ILE A 220 1.40 18.82 13.11
N LEU A 221 1.04 17.70 13.74
CA LEU A 221 1.72 17.20 14.93
C LEU A 221 3.20 16.88 14.64
N LEU A 222 3.49 16.24 13.50
CA LEU A 222 4.85 15.94 13.09
C LEU A 222 5.68 17.21 12.88
N ASN A 223 5.11 18.23 12.24
CA ASN A 223 5.77 19.51 12.07
C ASN A 223 6.04 20.19 13.43
N TYR A 224 5.07 20.14 14.35
CA TYR A 224 5.25 20.64 15.72
C TYR A 224 6.36 19.88 16.48
N LEU A 225 6.49 18.58 16.27
CA LEU A 225 7.56 17.74 16.81
C LEU A 225 8.91 17.90 16.08
N GLY A 226 9.02 18.86 15.15
CA GLY A 226 10.26 19.18 14.43
C GLY A 226 10.55 18.30 13.20
N THR A 227 9.58 17.50 12.75
CA THR A 227 9.71 16.69 11.53
C THR A 227 9.25 17.50 10.32
N ASP A 228 10.18 17.82 9.40
CA ASP A 228 9.86 18.53 8.16
C ASP A 228 9.08 17.62 7.18
N VAL A 229 7.76 17.84 7.13
CA VAL A 229 6.80 17.12 6.28
C VAL A 229 7.06 17.34 4.79
N GLU A 230 7.66 18.47 4.41
CA GLU A 230 7.97 18.82 3.02
C GLU A 230 9.35 18.35 2.57
N ARG A 231 10.15 17.77 3.49
CA ARG A 231 11.54 17.37 3.23
C ARG A 231 11.66 16.48 1.99
N SER A 232 10.82 15.45 1.87
CA SER A 232 10.84 14.55 0.71
C SER A 232 10.53 15.27 -0.59
N TYR A 233 9.51 16.13 -0.59
CA TYR A 233 9.16 16.93 -1.76
C TYR A 233 10.28 17.87 -2.20
N ARG A 234 10.91 18.60 -1.25
CA ARG A 234 12.03 19.50 -1.55
C ARG A 234 13.24 18.75 -2.09
N LEU A 235 13.55 17.56 -1.54
CA LEU A 235 14.63 16.71 -2.03
C LEU A 235 14.35 16.18 -3.43
N ALA A 236 13.12 15.72 -3.70
CA ALA A 236 12.70 15.29 -5.03
C ALA A 236 12.78 16.45 -6.04
N ALA A 237 12.24 17.63 -5.71
CA ALA A 237 12.30 18.80 -6.57
C ALA A 237 13.75 19.27 -6.86
N LYS A 238 14.67 19.09 -5.90
CA LYS A 238 16.07 19.52 -6.03
C LYS A 238 16.94 18.52 -6.81
N TYR A 239 16.76 17.23 -6.59
CA TYR A 239 17.68 16.18 -7.07
C TYR A 239 17.07 15.26 -8.14
N CYS A 240 15.82 15.48 -8.54
CA CYS A 240 15.26 14.78 -9.70
C CYS A 240 15.91 15.30 -10.98
N ALA A 241 16.40 14.39 -11.84
CA ALA A 241 17.09 14.74 -13.07
C ALA A 241 16.15 15.37 -14.10
N ARG A 242 14.84 15.08 -14.01
CA ARG A 242 13.83 15.59 -14.93
C ARG A 242 12.57 16.02 -14.18
N PRO A 243 12.03 17.22 -14.45
CA PRO A 243 10.83 17.70 -13.78
C PRO A 243 9.61 16.82 -14.09
N GLU A 244 9.54 16.20 -15.27
CA GLU A 244 8.45 15.28 -15.63
C GLU A 244 8.41 13.97 -14.82
N TRP A 245 9.46 13.65 -14.08
CA TRP A 245 9.50 12.48 -13.19
C TRP A 245 9.03 12.80 -11.78
N LEU A 246 8.76 14.08 -11.47
CA LEU A 246 8.16 14.44 -10.20
C LEU A 246 6.70 14.01 -10.20
N HIS A 247 6.33 13.11 -9.28
CA HIS A 247 4.96 12.58 -9.20
C HIS A 247 4.23 13.09 -7.95
N PRO A 248 3.47 14.19 -8.03
CA PRO A 248 2.68 14.71 -6.89
C PRO A 248 1.63 13.70 -6.38
N SER A 249 1.19 12.80 -7.24
CA SER A 249 0.26 11.71 -6.93
C SER A 249 0.82 10.72 -5.90
N THR A 250 2.13 10.67 -5.70
CA THR A 250 2.80 9.82 -4.69
C THR A 250 2.91 10.49 -3.32
N SER A 251 2.42 11.73 -3.18
CA SER A 251 2.44 12.45 -1.92
C SER A 251 1.55 11.80 -0.86
N VAL A 252 1.84 12.09 0.41
CA VAL A 252 1.05 11.59 1.55
C VAL A 252 -0.39 12.14 1.50
N MET A 253 -0.59 13.40 1.08
CA MET A 253 -1.95 13.95 0.91
C MET A 253 -2.72 13.30 -0.22
N ALA A 254 -2.09 13.04 -1.37
CA ALA A 254 -2.73 12.30 -2.44
C ALA A 254 -3.17 10.90 -1.99
N SER A 255 -2.38 10.25 -1.13
CA SER A 255 -2.71 8.95 -0.54
C SER A 255 -3.91 9.03 0.41
N TYR A 256 -3.99 10.03 1.29
CA TYR A 256 -5.19 10.24 2.12
C TYR A 256 -6.45 10.55 1.28
N ALA A 257 -6.31 11.33 0.22
CA ALA A 257 -7.40 11.62 -0.72
C ALA A 257 -7.91 10.35 -1.42
N ARG A 258 -7.01 9.45 -1.82
CA ARG A 258 -7.38 8.14 -2.38
C ARG A 258 -8.15 7.29 -1.37
N VAL A 259 -7.66 7.20 -0.14
CA VAL A 259 -8.33 6.44 0.94
C VAL A 259 -9.75 6.96 1.17
N ALA A 260 -9.90 8.29 1.30
CA ALA A 260 -11.22 8.89 1.46
C ALA A 260 -12.13 8.63 0.26
N GLY A 261 -11.61 8.79 -0.96
CA GLY A 261 -12.35 8.54 -2.20
C GLY A 261 -12.81 7.09 -2.32
N ALA A 262 -11.96 6.12 -1.99
CA ALA A 262 -12.29 4.70 -2.03
C ALA A 262 -13.39 4.33 -1.01
N LEU A 263 -13.34 4.90 0.20
CA LEU A 263 -14.38 4.69 1.21
C LEU A 263 -15.71 5.34 0.80
N ILE A 264 -15.68 6.57 0.27
CA ILE A 264 -16.86 7.29 -0.22
C ILE A 264 -17.47 6.63 -1.46
N GLY A 265 -16.65 5.99 -2.31
CA GLY A 265 -17.08 5.35 -3.56
C GLY A 265 -17.74 3.99 -3.37
N LYS A 266 -17.45 3.26 -2.29
CA LYS A 266 -18.03 1.92 -2.04
C LYS A 266 -19.57 1.88 -2.03
N PRO A 267 -20.29 2.82 -1.36
CA PRO A 267 -21.75 2.90 -1.43
C PRO A 267 -22.29 3.00 -2.86
N LEU A 268 -21.68 3.83 -3.70
CA LEU A 268 -22.09 4.02 -5.10
C LEU A 268 -21.97 2.70 -5.89
N PHE A 269 -20.88 1.97 -5.69
CA PHE A 269 -20.68 0.66 -6.30
C PHE A 269 -21.71 -0.38 -5.85
N THR A 270 -22.08 -0.37 -4.56
CA THR A 270 -23.06 -1.32 -4.01
C THR A 270 -24.47 -1.01 -4.53
N LEU A 271 -24.86 0.28 -4.55
CA LEU A 271 -26.13 0.73 -5.11
C LEU A 271 -26.29 0.37 -6.59
N TYR A 272 -25.22 0.47 -7.37
CA TYR A 272 -25.24 0.11 -8.79
C TYR A 272 -25.51 -1.39 -9.01
N ILE A 273 -24.88 -2.26 -8.22
CA ILE A 273 -25.09 -3.72 -8.32
C ILE A 273 -26.51 -4.11 -7.86
N ASP A 274 -27.02 -3.48 -6.79
CA ASP A 274 -28.38 -3.77 -6.28
C ASP A 274 -29.49 -3.29 -7.23
N THR A 275 -29.20 -2.43 -8.21
CA THR A 275 -30.17 -1.97 -9.22
C THR A 275 -30.21 -2.80 -10.50
N GLU A 276 -29.23 -3.68 -10.74
CA GLU A 276 -29.13 -4.49 -11.96
C GLU A 276 -29.50 -5.99 -11.77
N PHE A 277 -29.91 -6.41 -10.57
CA PHE A 277 -30.38 -7.76 -10.24
C PHE A 277 -31.71 -7.76 -9.49
#